data_AF-A0A7S3S1Y4-F1
#
_entry.id   AF-A0A7S3S1Y4-F1
#
_cell.length_a   1.000
_cell.length_b   1.000
_cell.length_c   1.000
_cell.angle_alpha   90.00
_cell.angle_beta   90.00
_cell.angle_gamma   90.00
#
_symmetry.space_group_name_H-M   'P 1'
#
loop_
_entity.id
_entity.type
_entity.pdbx_description
1 polymer ?
#
loop_
_entity_poly.entity_id
_entity_poly.type
_entity_poly.pdbx_seq_one_letter_code
_entity_poly.pdbx_strand_id
1 'polypeptide(L)'
;SLRLALSRRWTVSDALQACGGSAVGLWIDLTNTRRYYEPRELPQSVRYLKFQTAGHGLIEEQAMRQILHEISALRHARMNAAGADAVRRGLPSEEVAKAEKAASAAARVVVHCTHGLNRTGYVVATALCRLEPHIPLGEALAAFSEQRPPGLWREQYVRALHDTYGGAIPPLPPPPSWEHEGRK
;
A
#
# COMPACT_ATOMS: atom_id res chain seq x y z
N SER A 1 -1.94 -8.05 -32.15
CA SER A 1 -2.01 -7.67 -30.72
C SER A 1 -3.36 -8.14 -30.18
N LEU A 2 -3.40 -9.22 -29.40
CA LEU A 2 -4.65 -9.72 -28.80
C LEU A 2 -5.10 -8.73 -27.73
N ARG A 3 -6.17 -7.97 -28.02
CA ARG A 3 -6.85 -7.17 -26.99
C ARG A 3 -7.50 -8.13 -26.00
N LEU A 4 -7.16 -8.00 -24.70
CA LEU A 4 -7.85 -8.74 -23.64
C LEU A 4 -9.37 -8.53 -23.75
N ALA A 5 -10.13 -9.60 -23.51
CA ALA A 5 -11.58 -9.53 -23.36
C ALA A 5 -11.95 -8.49 -22.29
N LEU A 6 -13.06 -7.78 -22.47
CA LEU A 6 -13.49 -6.71 -21.56
C LEU A 6 -13.57 -7.17 -20.10
N SER A 7 -14.04 -8.39 -19.87
CA SER A 7 -14.14 -9.02 -18.54
C SER A 7 -12.79 -9.29 -17.85
N ARG A 8 -11.68 -9.20 -18.60
CA ARG A 8 -10.32 -9.40 -18.09
C ARG A 8 -9.53 -8.10 -18.02
N ARG A 9 -10.15 -6.96 -18.34
CA ARG A 9 -9.54 -5.65 -18.20
C ARG A 9 -9.67 -5.19 -16.75
N TRP A 10 -8.66 -4.47 -16.30
CA TRP A 10 -8.63 -3.84 -15.00
C TRP A 10 -8.02 -2.46 -15.18
N THR A 11 -8.87 -1.43 -15.24
CA THR A 11 -8.46 -0.05 -15.50
C THR A 11 -8.05 0.66 -14.21
N VAL A 12 -7.45 1.84 -14.33
CA VAL A 12 -7.17 2.72 -13.17
C VAL A 12 -8.46 3.08 -12.44
N SER A 13 -9.56 3.31 -13.16
CA SER A 13 -10.88 3.59 -12.56
C SER A 13 -11.41 2.40 -11.78
N ASP A 14 -11.33 1.19 -12.32
CA ASP A 14 -11.79 -0.03 -11.63
C ASP A 14 -11.01 -0.24 -10.33
N ALA A 15 -9.69 -0.10 -10.41
CA ALA A 15 -8.79 -0.20 -9.26
C ALA A 15 -9.09 0.88 -8.21
N LEU A 16 -9.29 2.13 -8.61
CA LEU A 16 -9.61 3.23 -7.71
C LEU A 16 -10.92 2.96 -6.97
N GLN A 17 -11.98 2.55 -7.68
CA GLN A 17 -13.27 2.23 -7.06
C GLN A 17 -13.15 1.08 -6.06
N ALA A 18 -12.46 -0.01 -6.44
CA ALA A 18 -12.22 -1.14 -5.57
C ALA A 18 -11.44 -0.77 -4.29
N CYS A 19 -10.57 0.24 -4.34
CA CYS A 19 -9.75 0.69 -3.22
C CYS A 19 -10.40 1.80 -2.36
N GLY A 20 -11.64 2.20 -2.65
CA GLY A 20 -12.38 3.21 -1.88
C GLY A 20 -12.61 4.53 -2.60
N GLY A 21 -12.41 4.58 -3.92
CA GLY A 21 -12.81 5.69 -4.77
C GLY A 21 -12.15 7.01 -4.38
N SER A 22 -12.97 8.04 -4.16
CA SER A 22 -12.53 9.39 -3.77
C SER A 22 -11.78 9.44 -2.43
N ALA A 23 -11.88 8.39 -1.60
CA ALA A 23 -11.14 8.31 -0.36
C ALA A 23 -9.68 7.91 -0.56
N VAL A 24 -9.24 7.48 -1.75
CA VAL A 24 -7.81 7.28 -2.05
C VAL A 24 -7.10 8.63 -2.15
N GLY A 25 -6.01 8.80 -1.41
CA GLY A 25 -5.21 10.03 -1.43
C GLY A 25 -3.78 9.86 -1.95
N LEU A 26 -3.29 8.61 -1.98
CA LEU A 26 -1.91 8.31 -2.39
C LEU A 26 -1.88 7.02 -3.20
N TRP A 27 -1.14 7.03 -4.30
CA TRP A 27 -0.98 5.91 -5.23
C TRP A 27 0.51 5.63 -5.46
N ILE A 28 0.98 4.50 -4.97
CA ILE A 28 2.38 4.08 -5.00
C ILE A 28 2.54 2.95 -6.03
N ASP A 29 3.28 3.27 -7.09
CA ASP A 29 3.57 2.37 -8.20
C ASP A 29 5.02 1.87 -8.16
N LEU A 30 5.17 0.62 -7.73
CA LEU A 30 6.43 -0.09 -7.58
C LEU A 30 6.85 -0.85 -8.85
N THR A 31 6.13 -0.72 -9.96
CA THR A 31 6.47 -1.45 -11.19
C THR A 31 7.78 -0.94 -11.80
N ASN A 32 8.49 -1.75 -12.58
CA ASN A 32 9.70 -1.29 -13.27
C ASN A 32 9.41 -0.71 -14.67
N THR A 33 8.21 -0.19 -14.89
CA THR A 33 7.78 0.28 -16.21
C THR A 33 6.70 1.36 -16.09
N ARG A 34 6.46 2.12 -17.16
CA ARG A 34 5.37 3.10 -17.28
C ARG A 34 4.35 2.70 -18.35
N ARG A 35 4.37 1.44 -18.77
CA ARG A 35 3.60 0.94 -19.94
C ARG A 35 2.20 0.46 -19.60
N TYR A 36 1.84 0.36 -18.32
CA TYR A 36 0.56 -0.25 -17.91
C TYR A 36 -0.61 0.74 -17.90
N TYR A 37 -0.36 1.98 -17.47
CA TYR A 37 -1.33 3.07 -17.43
C TYR A 37 -0.56 4.40 -17.33
N GLU A 38 -1.25 5.50 -17.55
CA GLU A 38 -0.69 6.83 -17.45
C GLU A 38 -1.14 7.49 -16.14
N PRO A 39 -0.24 8.13 -15.38
CA PRO A 39 -0.60 8.76 -14.10
C PRO A 39 -1.71 9.82 -14.20
N ARG A 40 -1.89 10.43 -15.39
CA ARG A 40 -2.98 11.38 -15.66
C ARG A 40 -4.38 10.77 -15.63
N GLU A 41 -4.49 9.44 -15.64
CA GLU A 41 -5.76 8.73 -15.46
C GLU A 41 -6.24 8.77 -14.00
N LEU A 42 -5.37 9.10 -13.04
CA LEU A 42 -5.74 9.28 -11.65
C LEU A 42 -6.38 10.67 -11.43
N PRO A 43 -7.35 10.79 -10.49
CA PRO A 43 -7.87 12.09 -10.10
C PRO A 43 -6.78 13.00 -9.55
N GLN A 44 -6.91 14.32 -9.74
CA GLN A 44 -5.96 15.32 -9.22
C GLN A 44 -5.79 15.28 -7.69
N SER A 45 -6.80 14.77 -6.97
CA SER A 45 -6.75 14.58 -5.52
C SER A 45 -5.86 13.41 -5.07
N VAL A 46 -5.43 12.55 -6.01
CA VAL A 46 -4.59 11.38 -5.73
C VAL A 46 -3.14 11.73 -6.05
N ARG A 47 -2.29 11.75 -5.03
CA ARG A 47 -0.85 11.90 -5.22
C ARG A 47 -0.28 10.61 -5.83
N TYR A 48 0.42 10.72 -6.94
CA TYR A 48 1.09 9.59 -7.60
C TYR A 48 2.59 9.57 -7.29
N LEU A 49 3.11 8.40 -6.89
CA LEU A 49 4.55 8.17 -6.67
C LEU A 49 5.01 6.93 -7.44
N LYS A 50 6.13 7.05 -8.15
CA LYS A 50 6.76 5.98 -8.91
C LYS A 50 8.08 5.58 -8.25
N PHE A 51 8.23 4.30 -7.91
CA PHE A 51 9.51 3.73 -7.48
C PHE A 51 9.87 2.57 -8.40
N GLN A 52 10.79 2.83 -9.33
CA GLN A 52 11.25 1.80 -10.26
C GLN A 52 12.28 0.91 -9.56
N THR A 53 11.84 -0.26 -9.12
CA THR A 53 12.71 -1.25 -8.50
C THR A 53 13.10 -2.29 -9.55
N ALA A 54 14.40 -2.55 -9.72
CA ALA A 54 14.89 -3.61 -10.58
C ALA A 54 14.29 -4.98 -10.21
N GLY A 55 14.26 -5.91 -11.18
CA GLY A 55 13.74 -7.25 -10.97
C GLY A 55 14.48 -7.95 -9.82
N HIS A 56 13.74 -8.59 -8.92
CA HIS A 56 14.27 -9.28 -7.73
C HIS A 56 15.06 -8.40 -6.74
N GLY A 57 15.10 -7.08 -6.90
CA GLY A 57 15.69 -6.17 -5.92
C GLY A 57 14.79 -5.92 -4.72
N LEU A 58 15.40 -5.68 -3.55
CA LEU A 58 14.72 -5.06 -2.41
C LEU A 58 14.38 -3.60 -2.75
N ILE A 59 13.43 -3.05 -2.02
CA ILE A 59 13.14 -1.61 -2.09
C ILE A 59 14.27 -0.89 -1.36
N GLU A 60 14.89 0.08 -2.03
CA GLU A 60 15.96 0.87 -1.43
C GLU A 60 15.46 1.61 -0.18
N GLU A 61 16.32 1.68 0.83
CA GLU A 61 15.97 2.30 2.11
C GLU A 61 15.54 3.77 1.95
N GLN A 62 16.14 4.53 1.02
CA GLN A 62 15.71 5.90 0.74
C GLN A 62 14.29 5.96 0.15
N ALA A 63 13.96 5.05 -0.77
CA ALA A 63 12.62 4.94 -1.33
C ALA A 63 11.61 4.54 -0.25
N MET A 64 11.99 3.61 0.65
CA MET A 64 11.15 3.20 1.77
C MET A 64 10.89 4.37 2.73
N ARG A 65 11.91 5.14 3.11
CA ARG A 65 11.73 6.36 3.92
C ARG A 65 10.79 7.36 3.26
N GLN A 66 10.91 7.57 1.96
CA GLN A 66 10.01 8.46 1.22
C GLN A 66 8.56 7.94 1.25
N ILE A 67 8.35 6.64 1.03
CA ILE A 67 7.02 6.03 1.11
C ILE A 67 6.40 6.25 2.50
N LEU A 68 7.14 5.94 3.57
CA LEU A 68 6.66 6.12 4.95
C LEU A 68 6.33 7.58 5.25
N HIS A 69 7.18 8.51 4.82
CA HIS A 69 6.94 9.94 4.96
C HIS A 69 5.62 10.37 4.28
N GLU A 70 5.38 9.90 3.06
CA GLU A 70 4.21 10.27 2.27
C GLU A 70 2.91 9.67 2.84
N ILE A 71 2.97 8.46 3.39
CA ILE A 71 1.84 7.85 4.13
C ILE A 71 1.51 8.69 5.38
N SER A 72 2.51 9.05 6.18
CA SER A 72 2.32 9.89 7.36
C SER A 72 1.81 11.28 7.00
N ALA A 73 2.36 11.90 5.94
CA ALA A 73 1.92 13.21 5.46
C ALA A 73 0.45 13.19 5.04
N LEU A 74 -0.01 12.15 4.33
CA LEU A 74 -1.42 12.00 3.97
C LEU A 74 -2.31 11.90 5.23
N ARG A 75 -1.92 11.08 6.21
CA ARG A 75 -2.66 10.92 7.47
C ARG A 75 -2.77 12.25 8.23
N HIS A 76 -1.66 12.97 8.37
CA HIS A 76 -1.63 14.29 9.01
C HIS A 76 -2.47 15.32 8.26
N ALA A 77 -2.39 15.36 6.93
CA ALA A 77 -3.18 16.29 6.13
C ALA A 77 -4.69 16.06 6.32
N ARG A 78 -5.13 14.80 6.38
CA ARG A 78 -6.55 14.46 6.66
C ARG A 78 -6.96 14.83 8.07
N MET A 79 -6.13 14.50 9.04
CA MET A 79 -6.33 14.86 10.45
C MET A 79 -6.52 16.38 10.58
N ASN A 80 -5.56 17.17 10.10
CA ASN A 80 -5.59 18.63 10.20
C ASN A 80 -6.80 19.25 9.49
N ALA A 81 -7.16 18.74 8.31
CA ALA A 81 -8.33 19.23 7.57
C ALA A 81 -9.64 18.97 8.35
N ALA A 82 -9.79 17.77 8.93
CA ALA A 82 -10.96 17.40 9.72
C ALA A 82 -11.03 18.17 11.04
N GLY A 83 -9.90 18.34 11.73
CA GLY A 83 -9.82 19.14 12.95
C GLY A 83 -10.18 20.60 12.70
N ALA A 84 -9.61 21.20 11.65
CA ALA A 84 -9.93 22.57 11.26
C ALA A 84 -11.42 22.73 10.89
N ASP A 85 -12.03 21.74 10.23
CA ASP A 85 -13.47 21.76 9.94
C ASP A 85 -14.34 21.65 11.20
N ALA A 86 -14.01 20.72 12.09
CA ALA A 86 -14.70 20.54 13.36
C ALA A 86 -14.64 21.82 14.23
N VAL A 87 -13.48 22.48 14.29
CA VAL A 87 -13.29 23.75 14.99
C VAL A 87 -14.13 24.85 14.37
N ARG A 88 -14.15 24.99 13.04
CA ARG A 88 -14.99 25.99 12.34
C ARG A 88 -16.48 25.79 12.63
N ARG A 89 -16.90 24.55 12.89
CA ARG A 89 -18.29 24.19 13.26
C ARG A 89 -18.59 24.38 14.75
N GLY A 90 -17.63 24.82 15.56
CA GLY A 90 -17.79 25.04 17.00
C GLY A 90 -17.93 23.75 17.82
N LEU A 91 -17.39 22.63 17.33
CA LEU A 91 -17.44 21.36 18.08
C LEU A 91 -16.52 21.39 19.31
N PRO A 92 -16.89 20.71 20.40
CA PRO A 92 -16.05 20.59 21.59
C PRO A 92 -14.77 19.80 21.27
N SER A 93 -13.70 20.05 22.04
CA SER A 93 -12.36 19.49 21.80
C SER A 93 -12.33 17.95 21.67
N GLU A 94 -13.16 17.23 22.41
CA GLU A 94 -13.25 15.76 22.32
C GLU A 94 -13.79 15.30 20.95
N GLU A 95 -14.79 16.00 20.41
CA GLU A 95 -15.35 15.70 19.08
C GLU A 95 -14.39 16.15 17.97
N VAL A 96 -13.59 17.20 18.18
CA VAL A 96 -12.48 17.57 17.29
C VAL A 96 -11.46 16.44 17.22
N ALA A 97 -10.97 15.97 18.36
CA ALA A 97 -9.99 14.87 18.44
C ALA A 97 -10.52 13.56 17.82
N LYS A 98 -11.82 13.28 18.00
CA LYS A 98 -12.48 12.13 17.39
C LYS A 98 -12.56 12.27 15.86
N ALA A 99 -12.89 13.45 15.34
CA ALA A 99 -12.93 13.71 13.90
C ALA A 99 -11.53 13.58 13.27
N GLU A 100 -10.52 14.15 13.92
CA GLU A 100 -9.10 14.03 13.55
C GLU A 100 -8.65 12.56 13.45
N LYS A 101 -8.92 11.77 14.50
CA LYS A 101 -8.58 10.35 14.56
C LYS A 101 -9.31 9.56 13.47
N ALA A 102 -10.61 9.81 13.27
CA ALA A 102 -11.40 9.16 12.24
C ALA A 102 -10.89 9.48 10.83
N ALA A 103 -10.52 10.74 10.56
CA ALA A 103 -10.00 11.17 9.26
C ALA A 103 -8.61 10.57 8.95
N SER A 104 -7.74 10.48 9.96
CA SER A 104 -6.45 9.78 9.85
C SER A 104 -6.64 8.29 9.54
N ALA A 105 -7.53 7.62 10.27
CA ALA A 105 -7.86 6.20 10.03
C ALA A 105 -8.53 5.95 8.66
N ALA A 106 -9.27 6.93 8.15
CA ALA A 106 -9.89 6.86 6.83
C ALA A 106 -8.92 7.16 5.67
N ALA A 107 -7.65 7.50 5.94
CA ALA A 107 -6.63 7.70 4.91
C ALA A 107 -6.39 6.42 4.10
N ARG A 108 -6.64 6.46 2.78
CA ARG A 108 -6.43 5.30 1.90
C ARG A 108 -5.25 5.52 0.98
N VAL A 109 -4.36 4.53 0.97
CA VAL A 109 -3.15 4.46 0.16
C VAL A 109 -3.23 3.20 -0.69
N VAL A 110 -3.01 3.36 -2.00
CA VAL A 110 -2.88 2.22 -2.92
C VAL A 110 -1.40 1.94 -3.10
N VAL A 111 -1.01 0.69 -2.92
CA VAL A 111 0.36 0.21 -3.22
C VAL A 111 0.26 -0.94 -4.19
N HIS A 112 0.91 -0.83 -5.34
CA HIS A 112 0.92 -1.91 -6.31
C HIS A 112 2.31 -2.15 -6.89
N CYS A 113 2.57 -3.40 -7.24
CA CYS A 113 3.64 -3.79 -8.14
C CYS A 113 3.01 -4.49 -9.36
N THR A 114 3.70 -5.42 -10.03
CA THR A 114 3.10 -6.14 -11.17
C THR A 114 1.96 -7.07 -10.73
N HIS A 115 2.16 -7.84 -9.65
CA HIS A 115 1.18 -8.84 -9.18
C HIS A 115 0.54 -8.50 -7.82
N GLY A 116 1.05 -7.45 -7.16
CA GLY A 116 0.53 -7.01 -5.86
C GLY A 116 0.83 -7.94 -4.69
N LEU A 117 1.88 -8.76 -4.76
CA LEU A 117 2.25 -9.71 -3.68
C LEU A 117 3.54 -9.30 -2.98
N ASN A 118 4.71 -9.60 -3.55
CA ASN A 118 5.98 -9.51 -2.81
C ASN A 118 6.43 -8.07 -2.51
N ARG A 119 6.69 -7.23 -3.51
CA ARG A 119 7.09 -5.82 -3.25
C ARG A 119 6.00 -5.04 -2.52
N THR A 120 4.74 -5.29 -2.87
CA THR A 120 3.59 -4.68 -2.18
C THR A 120 3.55 -5.09 -0.71
N GLY A 121 3.61 -6.38 -0.41
CA GLY A 121 3.63 -6.90 0.95
C GLY A 121 4.84 -6.42 1.75
N TYR A 122 6.00 -6.24 1.11
CA TYR A 122 7.19 -5.70 1.77
C TYR A 122 6.96 -4.26 2.22
N VAL A 123 6.40 -3.40 1.35
CA VAL A 123 6.02 -2.03 1.70
C VAL A 123 4.96 -2.01 2.79
N VAL A 124 3.91 -2.82 2.66
CA VAL A 124 2.79 -2.84 3.61
C VAL A 124 3.27 -3.31 4.97
N ALA A 125 4.01 -4.42 5.06
CA ALA A 125 4.54 -4.92 6.31
C ALA A 125 5.51 -3.94 6.97
N THR A 126 6.40 -3.31 6.18
CA THR A 126 7.29 -2.24 6.67
C THR A 126 6.51 -1.06 7.21
N ALA A 127 5.46 -0.61 6.50
CA ALA A 127 4.63 0.50 6.93
C ALA A 127 3.89 0.19 8.22
N LEU A 128 3.32 -1.01 8.37
CA LEU A 128 2.68 -1.44 9.61
C LEU A 128 3.70 -1.46 10.76
N CYS A 129 4.86 -2.11 10.60
CA CYS A 129 5.86 -2.19 11.67
C CYS A 129 6.45 -0.83 12.06
N ARG A 130 6.56 0.13 11.12
CA ARG A 130 7.20 1.44 11.36
C ARG A 130 6.22 2.53 11.80
N LEU A 131 4.99 2.49 11.31
CA LEU A 131 3.98 3.52 11.57
C LEU A 131 2.98 3.11 12.65
N GLU A 132 2.86 1.81 12.94
CA GLU A 132 2.01 1.26 13.97
C GLU A 132 2.87 0.51 15.00
N PRO A 133 3.40 1.20 16.05
CA PRO A 133 4.36 0.61 16.99
C PRO A 133 3.88 -0.63 17.75
N HIS A 134 2.58 -0.91 17.72
CA HIS A 134 1.93 -2.03 18.39
C HIS A 134 1.76 -3.26 17.48
N ILE A 135 2.07 -3.17 16.18
CA ILE A 135 1.92 -4.27 15.23
C ILE A 135 3.29 -4.91 14.98
N PRO A 136 3.58 -6.10 15.55
CA PRO A 136 4.81 -6.82 15.26
C PRO A 136 4.83 -7.40 13.84
N LEU A 137 6.02 -7.76 13.35
CA LEU A 137 6.20 -8.27 11.98
C LEU A 137 5.33 -9.48 11.66
N GLY A 138 5.21 -10.43 12.59
CA GLY A 138 4.38 -11.63 12.39
C GLY A 138 2.91 -11.28 12.12
N GLU A 139 2.35 -10.33 12.86
CA GLU A 139 0.97 -9.85 12.66
C GLU A 139 0.83 -9.06 11.36
N ALA A 140 1.82 -8.21 11.03
CA ALA A 140 1.81 -7.47 9.78
C ALA A 140 1.80 -8.39 8.54
N LEU A 141 2.60 -9.48 8.58
CA LEU A 141 2.63 -10.49 7.52
C LEU A 141 1.34 -11.30 7.46
N ALA A 142 0.78 -11.69 8.61
CA ALA A 142 -0.48 -12.42 8.69
C ALA A 142 -1.64 -11.59 8.13
N ALA A 143 -1.76 -10.33 8.54
CA ALA A 143 -2.79 -9.40 8.06
C ALA A 143 -2.70 -9.20 6.54
N PHE A 144 -1.49 -9.05 5.99
CA PHE A 144 -1.31 -8.93 4.54
C PHE A 144 -1.70 -10.24 3.80
N SER A 145 -1.33 -11.39 4.35
CA SER A 145 -1.67 -12.69 3.78
C SER A 145 -3.18 -12.94 3.73
N GLU A 146 -3.88 -12.60 4.81
CA GLU A 146 -5.34 -12.71 4.91
C GLU A 146 -6.06 -11.83 3.88
N GLN A 147 -5.66 -10.56 3.78
CA GLN A 147 -6.31 -9.60 2.88
C GLN A 147 -5.88 -9.75 1.42
N ARG A 148 -4.70 -10.33 1.17
CA ARG A 148 -4.17 -10.57 -0.17
C ARG A 148 -3.52 -11.94 -0.29
N PRO A 149 -4.30 -13.04 -0.30
CA PRO A 149 -3.76 -14.38 -0.41
C PRO A 149 -2.90 -14.60 -1.68
N PRO A 150 -1.81 -15.38 -1.60
CA PRO A 150 -1.32 -16.06 -0.41
C PRO A 150 -0.44 -15.16 0.48
N GLY A 151 -0.32 -13.87 0.16
CA GLY A 151 0.58 -12.94 0.82
C GLY A 151 1.96 -12.89 0.19
N LEU A 152 2.91 -12.40 0.98
CA LEU A 152 4.32 -12.30 0.60
C LEU A 152 4.99 -13.67 0.81
N TRP A 153 5.59 -14.20 -0.25
CA TRP A 153 6.12 -15.57 -0.27
C TRP A 153 7.59 -15.66 -0.72
N ARG A 154 8.14 -14.59 -1.30
CA ARG A 154 9.53 -14.56 -1.75
C ARG A 154 10.44 -14.39 -0.54
N GLU A 155 11.24 -15.42 -0.30
CA GLU A 155 12.14 -15.53 0.85
C GLU A 155 13.03 -14.30 1.07
N GLN A 156 13.62 -13.73 0.01
CA GLN A 156 14.49 -12.55 0.13
C GLN A 156 13.81 -11.36 0.84
N TYR A 157 12.50 -11.17 0.64
CA TYR A 157 11.77 -10.07 1.28
C TYR A 157 11.41 -10.43 2.72
N VAL A 158 11.02 -11.68 2.99
CA VAL A 158 10.77 -12.14 4.37
C VAL A 158 12.04 -12.06 5.21
N ARG A 159 13.16 -12.54 4.69
CA ARG A 159 14.46 -12.46 5.38
C ARG A 159 14.83 -11.01 5.68
N ALA A 160 14.76 -10.12 4.70
CA ALA A 160 15.05 -8.69 4.92
C ALA A 160 14.14 -8.05 6.00
N LEU A 161 12.85 -8.39 6.02
CA LEU A 161 11.94 -7.93 7.08
C LEU A 161 12.33 -8.50 8.44
N HIS A 162 12.57 -9.81 8.52
CA HIS A 162 12.95 -10.50 9.76
C HIS A 162 14.29 -9.99 10.29
N ASP A 163 15.29 -9.76 9.44
CA ASP A 163 16.58 -9.20 9.84
C ASP A 163 16.44 -7.77 10.39
N THR A 164 15.43 -7.02 9.91
CA THR A 164 15.16 -5.65 10.35
C THR A 164 14.35 -5.58 11.65
N TYR A 165 13.32 -6.41 11.80
CA TYR A 165 12.33 -6.30 12.88
C TYR A 165 12.38 -7.44 13.90
N GLY A 166 13.03 -8.55 13.56
CA GLY A 166 13.07 -9.77 14.37
C GLY A 166 11.69 -10.38 14.62
N GLY A 167 11.62 -11.21 15.67
CA GLY A 167 10.38 -11.80 16.16
C GLY A 167 9.91 -13.04 15.39
N ALA A 168 8.92 -13.71 15.94
CA ALA A 168 8.30 -14.85 15.28
C ALA A 168 7.49 -14.41 14.06
N ILE A 169 7.65 -15.12 12.95
CA ILE A 169 6.91 -14.90 11.71
C ILE A 169 6.10 -16.16 11.35
N PRO A 170 4.95 -16.02 10.68
CA PRO A 170 4.21 -17.17 10.19
C PRO A 170 5.03 -17.96 9.16
N PRO A 171 4.75 -19.26 8.95
CA PRO A 171 5.34 -20.02 7.87
C PRO A 171 5.13 -19.31 6.52
N LEU A 172 6.18 -19.31 5.71
CA LEU A 172 6.13 -18.79 4.35
C LEU A 172 5.05 -19.54 3.54
N PRO A 173 4.12 -18.83 2.90
CA PRO A 173 3.12 -19.46 2.07
C PRO A 173 3.76 -19.99 0.76
N PRO A 174 3.16 -21.01 0.12
CA PRO A 174 3.66 -21.50 -1.16
C PRO A 174 3.51 -20.43 -2.27
N PRO A 175 4.32 -20.51 -3.33
CA PRO A 175 4.13 -19.69 -4.52
C PRO A 175 2.70 -19.84 -5.07
N PRO A 176 2.07 -18.77 -5.58
CA PRO A 176 0.79 -18.88 -6.28
C PRO A 176 0.87 -19.82 -7.48
N SER A 177 -0.21 -20.54 -7.79
CA SER A 177 -0.26 -21.51 -8.90
C SER A 177 0.15 -20.93 -10.25
N TRP A 178 -0.28 -19.69 -10.53
CA TRP A 178 0.00 -18.98 -11.78
C TRP A 178 1.47 -18.60 -11.98
N GLU A 179 2.30 -18.63 -10.94
CA GLU A 179 3.75 -18.35 -11.05
C GLU A 179 4.47 -19.39 -11.92
N HIS A 180 3.94 -20.62 -11.98
CA HIS A 180 4.49 -21.71 -12.78
C HIS A 180 3.89 -21.78 -14.19
N GLU A 181 2.75 -21.13 -14.43
CA GLU A 181 2.03 -21.16 -15.72
C GLU A 181 2.74 -20.34 -16.81
N GLY A 182 3.58 -19.37 -16.43
CA GLY A 182 4.31 -18.49 -17.36
C GLY A 182 5.69 -18.98 -17.83
N ARG A 183 6.09 -20.22 -17.48
CA ARG A 183 7.34 -20.85 -17.95
C ARG A 183 7.09 -21.98 -18.95
N LYS A 184 6.20 -21.75 -19.92
CA LYS A 184 6.06 -22.57 -21.12
C LYS A 184 6.28 -21.71 -22.36
#